data_AF-J9GZ32-F1
#
_entry.id   AF-J9GZ32-F1
#
_cell.length_a   1.000
_cell.length_b   1.000
_cell.length_c   1.000
_cell.angle_alpha   90.00
_cell.angle_beta   90.00
_cell.angle_gamma   90.00
#
_symmetry.space_group_name_H-M   'P 1'
#
loop_
_entity.id
_entity.type
_entity.pdbx_description
1 polymer ?
#
loop_
_entity_poly.entity_id
_entity_poly.type
_entity_poly.pdbx_seq_one_letter_code
_entity_poly.pdbx_strand_id
1 'polypeptide(L)'
;MTAKYDFMKHRKVFFSISLVLIALILGTALILGVPMDIQFKGGAMVVLGYQGDLDMSGVKDCVSGILGNGLSFQQGNDIATGANSLTITMPGAKTVTAEQIEKALSSLDVAYPDSQFEQLQIRNVNPTIGKEFFHKSWVAVAAACLLILVYIAFRFRKIGGLPAGIMAIIALINDLFVVFGVFVVLRIPLNGNFIA
;
A
#
# COMPACT_ATOMS: atom_id res chain seq x y z
N MET A 1 -15.45 35.18 27.23
CA MET A 1 -15.51 33.87 27.91
C MET A 1 -14.65 32.90 27.13
N THR A 2 -13.46 32.54 27.60
CA THR A 2 -12.64 31.50 26.98
C THR A 2 -13.12 30.16 27.50
N ALA A 3 -13.70 29.34 26.62
CA ALA A 3 -14.10 27.98 26.96
C ALA A 3 -12.86 27.17 27.38
N LYS A 4 -12.71 26.91 28.68
CA LYS A 4 -11.72 25.95 29.22
C LYS A 4 -12.28 24.55 28.99
N TYR A 5 -12.02 23.99 27.81
CA TYR A 5 -12.21 22.56 27.59
C TYR A 5 -11.08 21.81 28.30
N ASP A 6 -11.42 20.97 29.27
CA ASP A 6 -10.46 20.20 30.05
C ASP A 6 -10.16 18.86 29.33
N PHE A 7 -9.25 18.93 28.35
CA PHE A 7 -8.76 17.77 27.61
C PHE A 7 -8.06 16.73 28.50
N MET A 8 -7.60 17.13 29.69
CA MET A 8 -6.84 16.26 30.59
C MET A 8 -7.74 15.29 31.38
N LYS A 9 -9.02 15.62 31.55
CA LYS A 9 -9.99 14.83 32.34
C LYS A 9 -10.23 13.42 31.79
N HIS A 10 -10.25 13.27 30.47
CA HIS A 10 -10.58 11.99 29.81
C HIS A 10 -9.36 11.27 29.22
N ARG A 11 -8.13 11.67 29.57
CA ARG A 11 -6.90 11.11 28.99
C ARG A 11 -6.85 9.57 29.00
N LYS A 12 -7.31 8.95 30.10
CA LYS A 12 -7.30 7.48 30.25
C LYS A 12 -8.23 6.79 29.25
N VAL A 13 -9.39 7.40 28.96
CA VAL A 13 -10.37 6.87 28.00
C VAL A 13 -9.80 6.93 26.58
N PHE A 14 -9.22 8.07 26.20
CA PHE A 14 -8.58 8.22 24.88
C PHE A 14 -7.40 7.25 24.69
N PHE A 15 -6.53 7.09 25.70
CA PHE A 15 -5.45 6.11 25.64
C PHE A 15 -5.96 4.67 25.55
N SER A 16 -7.02 4.31 26.28
CA SER A 16 -7.63 2.97 26.18
C SER A 16 -8.24 2.71 24.80
N ILE A 17 -8.95 3.67 24.22
CA ILE A 17 -9.51 3.55 22.86
C ILE A 17 -8.38 3.36 21.84
N SER A 18 -7.33 4.18 21.91
CA SER A 18 -6.16 4.08 21.05
C SER A 18 -5.49 2.70 21.13
N LEU A 19 -5.34 2.15 22.34
CA LEU A 19 -4.73 0.84 22.57
C LEU A 19 -5.58 -0.29 21.98
N VAL A 20 -6.90 -0.26 22.20
CA VAL A 20 -7.84 -1.25 21.66
C VAL A 20 -7.83 -1.20 20.13
N LEU A 21 -7.79 0.00 19.55
CA LEU A 21 -7.75 0.19 18.11
C LEU A 21 -6.47 -0.38 17.50
N ILE A 22 -5.30 -0.13 18.10
CA ILE A 22 -4.03 -0.77 17.67
C ILE A 22 -4.13 -2.30 17.79
N ALA A 23 -4.66 -2.83 18.89
CA ALA A 23 -4.79 -4.27 19.09
C ALA A 23 -5.69 -4.92 18.03
N LEU A 24 -6.79 -4.26 17.67
CA LEU A 24 -7.69 -4.71 16.61
C LEU A 24 -7.00 -4.68 15.23
N ILE A 25 -6.25 -3.62 14.93
CA ILE A 25 -5.46 -3.51 13.70
C ILE A 25 -4.43 -4.63 13.61
N LEU A 26 -3.65 -4.86 14.67
CA LEU A 26 -2.67 -5.94 14.72
C LEU A 26 -3.33 -7.31 14.59
N GLY A 27 -4.48 -7.52 15.25
CA GLY A 27 -5.27 -8.74 15.12
C GLY A 27 -5.73 -8.99 13.67
N THR A 28 -6.29 -7.97 13.02
CA THR A 28 -6.69 -8.08 11.60
C THR A 28 -5.49 -8.33 10.69
N ALA A 29 -4.35 -7.68 10.93
CA ALA A 29 -3.14 -7.88 10.14
C ALA A 29 -2.58 -9.31 10.27
N LEU A 30 -2.66 -9.92 11.46
CA LEU A 30 -2.22 -11.30 11.68
C LEU A 30 -3.16 -12.33 11.05
N ILE A 31 -4.48 -12.11 11.10
CA ILE A 31 -5.47 -13.06 10.59
C ILE A 31 -5.61 -12.94 9.05
N LEU A 32 -5.72 -11.72 8.52
CA LEU A 32 -5.97 -11.48 7.09
C LEU A 32 -4.67 -11.45 6.27
N GLY A 33 -3.53 -11.24 6.92
CA GLY A 33 -2.25 -11.00 6.27
C GLY A 33 -2.16 -9.59 5.68
N VAL A 34 -0.93 -9.07 5.57
CA VAL A 34 -0.69 -7.73 5.02
C VAL A 34 -0.48 -7.83 3.50
N PRO A 35 -1.32 -7.18 2.68
CA PRO A 35 -1.09 -7.09 1.25
C PRO A 35 0.12 -6.20 1.01
N MET A 36 1.26 -6.80 0.66
CA MET A 36 2.45 -6.06 0.24
C MET A 36 2.51 -6.05 -1.28
N ASP A 37 2.86 -4.88 -1.82
CA ASP A 37 3.06 -4.66 -3.24
C ASP A 37 4.27 -5.45 -3.78
N ILE A 38 4.26 -5.70 -5.10
CA ILE A 38 5.37 -6.39 -5.79
C ILE A 38 6.69 -5.63 -5.71
N GLN A 39 6.67 -4.32 -5.43
CA GLN A 39 7.88 -3.54 -5.17
C GLN A 39 8.68 -4.08 -3.98
N PHE A 40 8.04 -4.74 -3.02
CA PHE A 40 8.72 -5.33 -1.85
C PHE A 40 8.91 -6.84 -1.97
N LYS A 41 7.95 -7.55 -2.57
CA LYS A 41 7.99 -9.03 -2.69
C LYS A 41 8.72 -9.53 -3.94
N GLY A 42 8.90 -8.68 -4.96
CA GLY A 42 9.23 -9.11 -6.31
C GLY A 42 8.02 -9.64 -7.06
N GLY A 43 8.02 -9.50 -8.38
CA GLY A 43 6.91 -9.88 -9.22
C GLY A 43 6.86 -9.14 -10.54
N ALA A 44 5.71 -9.25 -11.20
CA ALA A 44 5.39 -8.48 -12.39
C ALA A 44 4.06 -7.76 -12.21
N MET A 45 3.98 -6.54 -12.70
CA MET A 45 2.75 -5.75 -12.76
C MET A 45 2.53 -5.34 -14.21
N VAL A 46 1.31 -5.56 -14.67
CA VAL A 46 0.84 -5.16 -16.00
C VAL A 46 -0.36 -4.25 -15.79
N VAL A 47 -0.30 -3.05 -16.34
CA VAL A 47 -1.40 -2.08 -16.34
C VAL A 47 -1.97 -2.04 -17.74
N LEU A 48 -3.24 -2.42 -17.87
CA LEU A 48 -4.00 -2.40 -19.11
C LEU A 48 -5.03 -1.29 -19.05
N GLY A 49 -5.11 -0.45 -20.08
CA GLY A 49 -6.23 0.46 -20.32
C GLY A 49 -7.35 -0.30 -21.03
N TYR A 50 -8.60 0.03 -20.74
CA TYR A 50 -9.75 -0.50 -21.47
C TYR A 50 -10.90 0.50 -21.49
N GLN A 51 -11.80 0.32 -22.45
CA GLN A 51 -13.02 1.10 -22.58
C GLN A 51 -14.26 0.22 -22.34
N GLY A 52 -15.32 0.83 -21.82
CA GLY A 52 -16.59 0.15 -21.54
C GLY A 52 -16.66 -0.54 -20.17
N ASP A 53 -17.73 -1.31 -19.99
CA ASP A 53 -18.00 -2.08 -18.77
C ASP A 53 -17.46 -3.50 -18.94
N LEU A 54 -16.53 -3.90 -18.06
CA LEU A 54 -15.88 -5.20 -18.13
C LEU A 54 -16.41 -6.13 -17.04
N ASP A 55 -16.77 -7.36 -17.44
CA ASP A 55 -16.93 -8.43 -16.47
C ASP A 55 -15.57 -8.85 -15.93
N MET A 56 -15.25 -8.29 -14.76
CA MET A 56 -14.03 -8.60 -14.02
C MET A 56 -13.92 -10.08 -13.68
N SER A 57 -15.01 -10.85 -13.61
CA SER A 57 -14.94 -12.29 -13.36
C SER A 57 -14.40 -13.05 -14.58
N GLY A 58 -14.99 -12.83 -15.75
CA GLY A 58 -14.53 -13.48 -16.99
C GLY A 58 -13.10 -13.09 -17.39
N VAL A 59 -12.70 -11.84 -17.17
CA VAL A 59 -11.31 -11.39 -17.40
C VAL A 59 -10.34 -12.10 -16.46
N LYS A 60 -10.69 -12.24 -15.17
CA LYS A 60 -9.85 -12.96 -14.20
C LYS A 60 -9.66 -14.42 -14.60
N ASP A 61 -10.71 -15.09 -15.05
CA ASP A 61 -10.66 -16.50 -15.46
C ASP A 61 -9.80 -16.68 -16.71
N CYS A 62 -9.97 -15.82 -17.72
CA CYS A 62 -9.15 -15.84 -18.94
C CYS A 62 -7.66 -15.61 -18.63
N VAL A 63 -7.35 -14.57 -17.86
CA VAL A 63 -5.95 -14.22 -17.53
C VAL A 63 -5.32 -15.26 -16.60
N SER A 64 -6.05 -15.78 -15.61
CA SER A 64 -5.55 -16.83 -14.71
C SER A 64 -5.26 -18.15 -15.43
N GLY A 65 -6.00 -18.47 -16.50
CA GLY A 65 -5.72 -19.62 -17.36
C GLY A 65 -4.39 -19.54 -18.11
N ILE A 66 -3.89 -18.32 -18.38
CA ILE A 66 -2.65 -18.09 -19.14
C ILE A 66 -1.47 -17.80 -18.20
N LEU A 67 -1.66 -16.93 -17.20
CA LEU A 67 -0.61 -16.43 -16.30
C LEU A 67 -0.49 -17.27 -15.00
N GLY A 68 -1.48 -18.12 -14.69
CA GLY A 68 -1.53 -18.98 -13.52
C GLY A 68 -2.27 -18.38 -12.32
N ASN A 69 -2.32 -19.15 -11.21
CA ASN A 69 -3.07 -18.79 -10.01
C ASN A 69 -2.29 -17.84 -9.08
N GLY A 70 -3.01 -17.01 -8.31
CA GLY A 70 -2.43 -16.07 -7.33
C GLY A 70 -2.31 -14.63 -7.80
N LEU A 71 -2.98 -14.28 -8.91
CA LEU A 71 -3.04 -12.94 -9.46
C LEU A 71 -3.92 -12.02 -8.59
N SER A 72 -3.46 -10.80 -8.37
CA SER A 72 -4.27 -9.74 -7.79
C SER A 72 -4.70 -8.77 -8.88
N PHE A 73 -5.98 -8.42 -8.91
CA PHE A 73 -6.57 -7.53 -9.91
C PHE A 73 -7.10 -6.30 -9.20
N GLN A 74 -6.65 -5.14 -9.64
CA GLN A 74 -7.09 -3.85 -9.11
C GLN A 74 -7.59 -3.00 -10.27
N GLN A 75 -8.86 -2.60 -10.20
CA GLN A 75 -9.45 -1.67 -11.13
C GLN A 75 -9.09 -0.25 -10.67
N GLY A 76 -8.52 0.53 -11.58
CA GLY A 76 -8.25 1.95 -11.40
C GLY A 76 -9.12 2.74 -12.37
N ASN A 77 -9.60 3.89 -11.95
CA ASN A 77 -10.21 4.85 -12.87
C ASN A 77 -9.35 6.12 -12.81
N ASP A 78 -8.76 6.48 -13.95
CA ASP A 78 -7.99 7.71 -14.04
C ASP A 78 -8.98 8.88 -14.19
N ILE A 79 -9.13 9.62 -13.10
CA ILE A 79 -10.08 10.74 -12.99
C ILE A 79 -9.73 11.86 -13.99
N ALA A 80 -8.48 11.96 -14.44
CA ALA A 80 -8.03 13.00 -15.39
C ALA A 80 -8.35 12.65 -16.85
N THR A 81 -8.30 11.37 -17.21
CA THR A 81 -8.52 10.91 -18.60
C THR A 81 -9.88 10.23 -18.79
N GLY A 82 -10.58 9.87 -17.71
CA GLY A 82 -11.79 9.06 -17.74
C GLY A 82 -11.54 7.62 -18.22
N ALA A 83 -10.26 7.23 -18.37
CA ALA A 83 -9.86 5.92 -18.85
C ALA A 83 -9.87 4.92 -17.68
N ASN A 84 -10.54 3.79 -17.91
CA ASN A 84 -10.49 2.69 -16.97
C ASN A 84 -9.17 1.92 -17.17
N SER A 85 -8.55 1.57 -16.06
CA SER A 85 -7.32 0.78 -16.02
C SER A 85 -7.53 -0.48 -15.18
N LEU A 86 -6.90 -1.56 -15.61
CA LEU A 86 -6.84 -2.83 -14.91
C LEU A 86 -5.38 -3.11 -14.61
N THR A 87 -5.03 -3.06 -13.32
CA THR A 87 -3.72 -3.45 -12.84
C THR A 87 -3.75 -4.94 -12.47
N ILE A 88 -2.98 -5.74 -13.19
CA ILE A 88 -2.78 -7.17 -12.95
C ILE A 88 -1.43 -7.34 -12.28
N THR A 89 -1.44 -7.88 -11.07
CA THR A 89 -0.24 -8.05 -10.24
C THR A 89 0.04 -9.54 -10.01
N MET A 90 1.25 -9.95 -10.40
CA MET A 90 1.81 -11.29 -10.21
C MET A 90 2.87 -11.26 -9.12
N PRO A 91 2.57 -11.73 -7.90
CA PRO A 91 3.57 -11.87 -6.85
C PRO A 91 4.51 -13.05 -7.14
N GLY A 92 5.82 -12.86 -6.92
CA GLY A 92 6.82 -13.94 -6.94
C GLY A 92 8.03 -13.68 -7.83
N ALA A 93 8.84 -14.71 -8.07
CA ALA A 93 10.02 -14.62 -8.94
C ALA A 93 9.70 -14.77 -10.44
N LYS A 94 8.41 -14.90 -10.79
CA LYS A 94 7.98 -15.02 -12.17
C LYS A 94 8.02 -13.65 -12.83
N THR A 95 8.95 -13.47 -13.75
CA THR A 95 8.92 -12.36 -14.70
C THR A 95 7.92 -12.68 -15.78
N VAL A 96 7.22 -11.67 -16.26
CA VAL A 96 6.35 -11.83 -17.41
C VAL A 96 7.13 -11.39 -18.64
N THR A 97 7.16 -12.25 -19.64
CA THR A 97 7.77 -11.94 -20.94
C THR A 97 6.76 -11.22 -21.82
N ALA A 98 7.23 -10.33 -22.70
CA ALA A 98 6.38 -9.64 -23.68
C ALA A 98 5.48 -10.62 -24.47
N GLU A 99 6.00 -11.78 -24.87
CA GLU A 99 5.23 -12.82 -25.57
C GLU A 99 4.03 -13.37 -24.78
N GLN A 100 4.14 -13.46 -23.45
CA GLN A 100 3.03 -13.93 -22.60
C GLN A 100 1.95 -12.86 -22.47
N ILE A 101 2.35 -11.59 -22.48
CA ILE A 101 1.43 -10.45 -22.44
C ILE A 101 0.74 -10.29 -23.79
N GLU A 102 1.46 -10.43 -24.90
CA GLU A 102 0.88 -10.44 -26.23
C GLU A 102 -0.15 -11.57 -26.38
N LYS A 103 0.15 -12.78 -25.89
CA LYS A 103 -0.83 -13.89 -25.86
C LYS A 103 -2.04 -13.60 -24.97
N ALA A 104 -1.84 -12.97 -23.82
CA ALA A 104 -2.93 -12.58 -22.94
C ALA A 104 -3.81 -11.48 -23.58
N LEU A 105 -3.19 -10.45 -24.15
CA LEU A 105 -3.87 -9.36 -24.86
C LEU A 105 -4.63 -9.86 -26.08
N SER A 106 -4.02 -10.69 -26.91
CA SER A 106 -4.71 -11.26 -28.07
C SER A 106 -5.87 -12.19 -27.67
N SER A 107 -5.76 -12.92 -26.54
CA SER A 107 -6.89 -13.69 -26.01
C SER A 107 -8.00 -12.79 -25.45
N LEU A 108 -7.63 -11.67 -24.82
CA LEU A 108 -8.54 -10.66 -24.30
C LEU A 108 -9.26 -9.90 -25.42
N ASP A 109 -8.57 -9.55 -26.50
CA ASP A 109 -9.15 -8.90 -27.69
C ASP A 109 -10.11 -9.83 -28.43
N VAL A 110 -9.83 -11.14 -28.46
CA VAL A 110 -10.76 -12.13 -29.03
C VAL A 110 -12.00 -12.32 -28.15
N ALA A 111 -11.83 -12.31 -26.83
CA ALA A 111 -12.93 -12.49 -25.89
C ALA A 111 -13.79 -11.23 -25.71
N TYR A 112 -13.19 -10.04 -25.83
CA TYR A 112 -13.82 -8.74 -25.61
C TYR A 112 -13.37 -7.72 -26.66
N PRO A 113 -13.80 -7.88 -27.93
CA PRO A 113 -13.39 -7.00 -29.03
C PRO A 113 -13.83 -5.54 -28.84
N ASP A 114 -14.86 -5.29 -28.04
CA ASP A 114 -15.40 -3.95 -27.76
C ASP A 114 -14.59 -3.17 -26.70
N SER A 115 -13.76 -3.86 -25.90
CA SER A 115 -13.07 -3.23 -24.76
C SER A 115 -11.74 -2.54 -25.10
N GLN A 116 -11.22 -2.73 -26.33
CA GLN A 116 -9.96 -2.15 -26.83
C GLN A 116 -8.85 -2.12 -25.77
N PHE A 117 -8.35 -3.29 -25.37
CA PHE A 117 -7.33 -3.37 -24.36
C PHE A 117 -6.01 -2.78 -24.86
N GLU A 118 -5.52 -1.74 -24.18
CA GLU A 118 -4.22 -1.15 -24.48
C GLU A 118 -3.23 -1.45 -23.35
N GLN A 119 -2.03 -1.88 -23.71
CA GLN A 119 -0.97 -2.08 -22.73
C GLN A 119 -0.35 -0.73 -22.33
N LEU A 120 -0.71 -0.21 -21.16
CA LEU A 120 -0.19 1.06 -20.66
C LEU A 120 1.19 0.92 -20.02
N GLN A 121 1.40 -0.14 -19.23
CA GLN A 121 2.64 -0.29 -18.49
C GLN A 121 2.96 -1.75 -18.17
N ILE A 122 4.23 -2.13 -18.30
CA ILE A 122 4.78 -3.37 -17.73
C ILE A 122 5.89 -3.00 -16.76
N ARG A 123 5.85 -3.61 -15.58
CA ARG A 123 6.89 -3.47 -14.56
C ARG A 123 7.25 -4.83 -13.98
N ASN A 124 8.45 -5.31 -14.31
CA ASN A 124 9.03 -6.49 -13.69
C ASN A 124 9.99 -6.06 -12.57
N VAL A 125 9.73 -6.51 -11.35
CA VAL A 125 10.56 -6.26 -10.17
C VAL A 125 11.23 -7.56 -9.76
N ASN A 126 12.55 -7.57 -9.79
CA ASN A 126 13.30 -8.72 -9.30
C ASN A 126 13.19 -8.78 -7.76
N PRO A 127 12.84 -9.94 -7.16
CA PRO A 127 12.71 -10.08 -5.70
C PRO A 127 13.97 -9.68 -4.92
N THR A 128 15.17 -9.77 -5.52
CA THR A 128 16.40 -9.31 -4.88
C THR A 128 16.41 -7.79 -4.70
N ILE A 129 15.97 -7.04 -5.72
CA ILE A 129 15.88 -5.58 -5.67
C ILE A 129 14.79 -5.16 -4.68
N GLY A 130 13.67 -5.89 -4.62
CA GLY A 130 12.59 -5.61 -3.67
C GLY A 130 13.02 -5.74 -2.20
N LYS A 131 13.81 -6.77 -1.88
CA LYS A 131 14.39 -6.94 -0.52
C LYS A 131 15.38 -5.83 -0.18
N GLU A 132 16.24 -5.45 -1.12
CA GLU A 132 17.19 -4.36 -0.91
C GLU A 132 16.48 -3.02 -0.73
N PHE A 133 15.45 -2.74 -1.53
CA PHE A 133 14.61 -1.56 -1.40
C PHE A 133 13.93 -1.50 -0.03
N PHE A 134 13.30 -2.59 0.40
CA PHE A 134 12.68 -2.70 1.73
C PHE A 134 13.69 -2.39 2.85
N HIS A 135 14.91 -2.92 2.76
CA HIS A 135 15.94 -2.65 3.76
C HIS A 135 16.37 -1.18 3.77
N LYS A 136 16.58 -0.58 2.60
CA LYS A 136 16.92 0.85 2.47
C LYS A 136 15.82 1.75 3.02
N SER A 137 14.56 1.44 2.73
CA SER A 137 13.41 2.18 3.27
C SER A 137 13.36 2.12 4.80
N TRP A 138 13.58 0.94 5.39
CA TRP A 138 13.61 0.81 6.85
C TRP A 138 14.73 1.63 7.50
N VAL A 139 15.92 1.62 6.90
CA VAL A 139 17.06 2.42 7.37
C VAL A 139 16.77 3.92 7.25
N ALA A 140 16.13 4.36 6.16
CA ALA A 140 15.76 5.76 5.95
C ALA A 140 14.74 6.24 6.99
N VAL A 141 13.71 5.44 7.29
CA VAL A 141 12.72 5.76 8.33
C VAL A 141 13.37 5.86 9.70
N ALA A 142 14.22 4.89 10.07
CA ALA A 142 14.93 4.91 11.34
C ALA A 142 15.83 6.15 11.49
N ALA A 143 16.56 6.53 10.43
CA ALA A 143 17.38 7.73 10.40
C ALA A 143 16.54 9.01 10.53
N ALA A 144 15.41 9.10 9.82
CA ALA A 144 14.49 10.22 9.90
C ALA A 144 13.90 10.40 11.30
N CYS A 145 13.46 9.30 11.93
CA CYS A 145 12.97 9.31 13.32
C CYS A 145 14.04 9.85 14.28
N LEU A 146 15.30 9.43 14.12
CA LEU A 146 16.41 9.89 14.94
C LEU A 146 16.71 11.39 14.73
N LEU A 147 16.67 11.87 13.49
CA LEU A 147 16.86 13.30 13.19
C LEU A 147 15.72 14.15 13.76
N ILE A 148 14.47 13.71 13.65
CA ILE A 148 13.32 14.38 14.25
C ILE A 148 13.46 14.43 15.77
N LEU A 149 13.91 13.34 16.40
CA LEU A 149 14.20 13.29 17.83
C LEU A 149 15.22 14.34 18.25
N VAL A 150 16.36 14.38 17.58
CA VAL A 150 17.43 15.35 17.87
C VAL A 150 16.91 16.77 17.68
N TYR A 151 16.15 17.01 16.60
CA TYR A 151 15.53 18.29 16.33
C TYR A 151 14.57 18.72 17.44
N ILE A 152 13.61 17.86 17.82
CA ILE A 152 12.63 18.16 18.86
C ILE A 152 13.34 18.36 20.21
N ALA A 153 14.30 17.50 20.55
CA ALA A 153 15.05 17.60 21.79
C ALA A 153 15.80 18.95 21.90
N PHE A 154 16.42 19.41 20.82
CA PHE A 154 17.07 20.72 20.78
C PHE A 154 16.06 21.88 20.77
N ARG A 155 15.03 21.79 19.93
CA ARG A 155 14.02 22.83 19.70
C ARG A 155 13.14 23.09 20.93
N PHE A 156 12.75 22.03 21.65
CA PHE A 156 11.84 22.07 22.80
C PHE A 156 12.56 21.94 24.14
N ARG A 157 13.89 22.08 24.15
CA ARG A 157 14.72 22.12 25.36
C ARG A 157 14.20 23.08 26.44
N LYS A 158 13.50 24.15 26.06
CA LYS A 158 12.94 25.15 26.99
C LYS A 158 11.50 24.89 27.48
N ILE A 159 10.76 23.96 26.89
CA ILE A 159 9.30 23.77 27.16
C ILE A 159 9.00 22.38 27.74
N GLY A 160 9.83 21.37 27.45
CA GLY A 160 9.60 20.00 27.93
C GLY A 160 10.71 18.98 27.63
N GLY A 161 11.79 19.39 26.96
CA GLY A 161 13.01 18.59 26.76
C GLY A 161 12.80 17.24 26.06
N LEU A 162 13.62 16.25 26.42
CA LEU A 162 13.57 14.87 25.94
C LEU A 162 12.21 14.17 26.12
N PRO A 163 11.49 14.33 27.27
CA PRO A 163 10.17 13.72 27.46
C PRO A 163 9.15 14.12 26.40
N ALA A 164 9.15 15.39 25.97
CA ALA A 164 8.23 15.86 24.93
C ALA A 164 8.53 15.21 23.57
N GLY A 165 9.80 15.00 23.23
CA GLY A 165 10.21 14.31 22.00
C GLY A 165 9.83 12.82 22.01
N ILE A 166 9.99 12.15 23.15
CA ILE A 166 9.58 10.73 23.29
C ILE A 166 8.05 10.60 23.14
N MET A 167 7.28 11.50 23.77
CA MET A 167 5.82 11.49 23.64
C MET A 167 5.37 11.80 22.21
N ALA A 168 6.09 12.68 21.50
CA ALA A 168 5.82 12.97 20.09
C ALA A 168 6.04 11.74 19.19
N ILE A 169 7.09 10.94 19.43
CA ILE A 169 7.27 9.69 18.69
C ILE A 169 6.14 8.71 19.01
N ILE A 170 5.79 8.54 20.28
CA ILE A 170 4.74 7.57 20.66
C ILE A 170 3.42 7.94 19.97
N ALA A 171 3.10 9.25 19.90
CA ALA A 171 1.96 9.74 19.14
C ALA A 171 2.08 9.42 17.64
N LEU A 172 3.25 9.67 17.04
CA LEU A 172 3.49 9.41 15.62
C LEU A 172 3.43 7.92 15.27
N ILE A 173 3.93 7.05 16.15
CA ILE A 173 3.81 5.59 16.03
C ILE A 173 2.34 5.19 16.08
N ASN A 174 1.55 5.77 16.97
CA ASN A 174 0.12 5.50 17.01
C ASN A 174 -0.55 5.90 15.69
N ASP A 175 -0.32 7.12 15.21
CA ASP A 175 -0.86 7.60 13.94
C ASP A 175 -0.47 6.68 12.78
N LEU A 176 0.79 6.23 12.73
CA LEU A 176 1.28 5.27 11.76
C LEU A 176 0.51 3.95 11.80
N PHE A 177 0.25 3.39 13.00
CA PHE A 177 -0.53 2.18 13.14
C PHE A 177 -1.98 2.35 12.68
N VAL A 178 -2.60 3.50 12.96
CA VAL A 178 -3.97 3.79 12.50
C VAL A 178 -4.01 3.81 10.97
N VAL A 179 -3.09 4.54 10.32
CA VAL A 179 -3.01 4.60 8.86
C VAL A 179 -2.73 3.22 8.27
N PHE A 180 -1.75 2.48 8.82
CA PHE A 180 -1.46 1.10 8.42
C PHE A 180 -2.70 0.20 8.53
N GLY A 181 -3.47 0.32 9.61
CA GLY A 181 -4.68 -0.46 9.82
C GLY A 181 -5.77 -0.18 8.80
N VAL A 182 -5.93 1.07 8.38
CA VAL A 182 -6.85 1.43 7.29
C VAL A 182 -6.45 0.71 5.99
N PHE A 183 -5.17 0.67 5.64
CA PHE A 183 -4.69 -0.04 4.44
C PHE A 183 -4.91 -1.56 4.55
N VAL A 184 -4.65 -2.16 5.71
CA VAL A 184 -4.87 -3.60 5.94
C VAL A 184 -6.35 -3.95 5.85
N VAL A 185 -7.23 -3.18 6.49
CA VAL A 185 -8.68 -3.41 6.50
C VAL A 185 -9.28 -3.23 5.10
N LEU A 186 -8.84 -2.21 4.37
CA LEU A 186 -9.29 -1.95 2.98
C LEU A 186 -8.61 -2.86 1.95
N ARG A 187 -7.70 -3.74 2.37
CA ARG A 187 -6.91 -4.62 1.47
C ARG A 187 -6.13 -3.85 0.39
N ILE A 188 -5.77 -2.59 0.67
CA ILE A 188 -4.97 -1.78 -0.24
C ILE A 188 -3.51 -2.22 -0.09
N PRO A 189 -2.82 -2.59 -1.19
CA PRO A 189 -1.44 -3.05 -1.13
C PRO A 189 -0.52 -1.92 -0.67
N LEU A 190 0.33 -2.23 0.31
CA LEU A 190 1.38 -1.32 0.76
C LEU A 190 2.48 -1.26 -0.30
N ASN A 191 2.65 -0.08 -0.89
CA ASN A 191 3.54 0.21 -2.03
C ASN A 191 4.62 1.23 -1.66
N GLY A 192 5.57 1.48 -2.58
CA GLY A 192 6.68 2.42 -2.35
C GLY A 192 6.21 3.84 -1.96
N ASN A 193 5.10 4.31 -2.54
CA ASN A 193 4.49 5.60 -2.23
C ASN A 193 3.92 5.71 -0.81
N PHE A 194 3.64 4.58 -0.16
CA PHE A 194 3.23 4.58 1.25
C PHE A 194 4.42 4.88 2.18
N ILE A 195 5.63 4.48 1.77
CA ILE A 195 6.85 4.61 2.58
C ILE A 195 7.66 5.87 2.21
N ALA A 196 7.55 6.34 0.98
CA ALA A 196 8.21 7.55 0.46
C ALA A 196 7.51 8.83 0.94
#